data_AF-A0A957B835-F1
#
_entry.id   AF-A0A957B835-F1
#
_cell.length_a   1.000
_cell.length_b   1.000
_cell.length_c   1.000
_cell.angle_alpha   90.00
_cell.angle_beta   90.00
_cell.angle_gamma   90.00
#
_symmetry.space_group_name_H-M   'P 1'
#
loop_
_entity.id
_entity.type
_entity.pdbx_description
1 polymer ?
#
loop_
_entity_poly.entity_id
_entity_poly.type
_entity_poly.pdbx_seq_one_letter_code
_entity_poly.pdbx_strand_id
1 'polypeptide(L)'
;MKRLLPFQGWRLHFFQGVVIAIFLVFTMRLYQLQFIDYETYETDANENRLSSLPLSTSRGVIRDRDNLRLAFNVPAYNVTIVPAELPDDEQ
;
A
#
# COMPACT_ATOMS: atom_id res chain seq x y z
N MET A 1 -47.86 -33.74 10.03
CA MET A 1 -46.62 -33.86 9.22
C MET A 1 -46.97 -33.87 7.74
N LYS A 2 -47.14 -32.70 7.12
CA LYS A 2 -47.44 -32.58 5.69
C LYS A 2 -46.65 -31.42 5.09
N ARG A 3 -45.74 -31.80 4.18
CA ARG A 3 -45.11 -31.02 3.10
C ARG A 3 -44.87 -29.54 3.37
N LEU A 4 -43.64 -29.23 3.77
CA LEU A 4 -43.11 -27.88 3.64
C LEU A 4 -42.82 -27.61 2.15
N LEU A 5 -43.63 -26.67 1.63
CA LEU A 5 -43.39 -25.78 0.49
C LEU A 5 -43.69 -26.32 -0.92
N PRO A 6 -44.85 -25.98 -1.51
CA PRO A 6 -45.12 -26.10 -2.94
C PRO A 6 -44.53 -24.90 -3.69
N PHE A 7 -43.23 -24.92 -4.00
CA PHE A 7 -42.63 -23.97 -4.94
C PHE A 7 -42.12 -24.71 -6.17
N GLN A 8 -42.82 -24.45 -7.27
CA GLN A 8 -42.46 -24.73 -8.67
C GLN A 8 -40.94 -24.79 -8.90
N GLY A 9 -40.37 -26.01 -8.87
CA GLY A 9 -38.92 -26.26 -8.82
C GLY A 9 -38.13 -25.62 -9.96
N TRP A 10 -38.78 -25.39 -11.11
CA TRP A 10 -38.20 -24.67 -12.24
C TRP A 10 -37.69 -23.27 -11.87
N ARG A 11 -38.46 -22.51 -11.07
CA ARG A 11 -38.08 -21.14 -10.68
C ARG A 11 -36.88 -21.14 -9.72
N LEU A 12 -36.78 -22.15 -8.86
CA LEU A 12 -35.67 -22.30 -7.92
C LEU A 12 -34.37 -22.68 -8.65
N HIS A 13 -34.41 -23.65 -9.55
CA HIS A 13 -33.25 -24.03 -10.35
C HIS A 13 -32.76 -22.89 -11.24
N PHE A 14 -33.69 -22.11 -11.81
CA PHE A 14 -33.34 -20.91 -12.56
C PHE A 14 -32.59 -19.89 -11.69
N PHE A 15 -33.13 -19.57 -10.50
CA PHE A 15 -32.47 -18.65 -9.57
C PHE A 15 -31.07 -19.15 -9.14
N GLN A 16 -30.96 -20.44 -8.85
CA GLN A 16 -29.68 -21.07 -8.50
C GLN A 16 -28.66 -20.96 -9.66
N GLY A 17 -29.10 -21.16 -10.91
CA GLY A 17 -28.25 -20.96 -12.09
C GLY A 17 -27.75 -19.53 -12.23
N VAL A 18 -28.63 -18.54 -12.00
CA VAL A 18 -28.25 -17.11 -12.03
C VAL A 18 -27.20 -16.79 -10.97
N VAL A 19 -27.40 -17.26 -9.73
CA VAL A 19 -26.44 -17.06 -8.64
C VAL A 19 -25.08 -17.66 -8.99
N ILE A 20 -25.05 -18.90 -9.49
CA ILE A 20 -23.80 -19.56 -9.90
C ILE A 20 -23.12 -18.77 -11.03
N ALA A 21 -23.86 -18.31 -12.03
CA ALA A 21 -23.31 -17.50 -13.12
C ALA A 21 -22.65 -16.22 -12.61
N ILE A 22 -23.27 -15.52 -11.65
CA ILE A 22 -22.70 -14.32 -11.03
C ILE A 22 -21.39 -14.65 -10.32
N PHE A 23 -21.37 -15.70 -9.50
CA PHE A 23 -20.14 -16.13 -8.83
C PHE A 23 -19.04 -16.52 -9.81
N LEU A 24 -19.40 -17.13 -10.95
CA LEU A 24 -18.46 -17.53 -11.99
C LEU A 24 -17.83 -16.29 -12.65
N VAL A 25 -18.60 -15.25 -12.94
CA VAL A 25 -18.09 -13.97 -13.42
C VAL A 25 -17.12 -13.34 -12.42
N PHE A 26 -17.46 -13.32 -11.13
CA PHE A 26 -16.55 -12.79 -10.10
C PHE A 26 -15.27 -13.63 -9.97
N THR A 27 -15.37 -14.95 -10.10
CA THR A 27 -14.22 -15.85 -10.05
C THR A 27 -13.28 -15.60 -11.24
N MET A 28 -13.83 -15.41 -12.44
CA MET A 28 -13.04 -15.03 -13.62
C MET A 28 -12.36 -13.68 -13.43
N ARG A 29 -13.08 -12.69 -12.89
CA ARG A 29 -12.49 -11.36 -12.61
C ARG A 29 -11.37 -11.45 -11.58
N LEU A 30 -11.55 -12.26 -10.54
CA LEU A 30 -10.51 -12.49 -9.54
C LEU A 30 -9.30 -13.17 -10.17
N TYR A 31 -9.51 -14.19 -11.02
CA TYR A 31 -8.43 -14.86 -11.74
C TYR A 31 -7.64 -13.89 -12.62
N GLN A 32 -8.32 -12.98 -13.33
CA GLN A 32 -7.66 -11.93 -14.12
C GLN A 32 -6.71 -11.10 -13.24
N LEU A 33 -7.22 -10.56 -12.13
CA LEU A 33 -6.42 -9.70 -11.25
C LEU A 33 -5.24 -10.45 -10.62
N GLN A 34 -5.43 -11.73 -10.30
CA GLN A 34 -4.44 -12.53 -9.58
C GLN A 34 -3.38 -13.20 -10.47
N PHE A 35 -3.68 -13.48 -11.74
CA PHE A 35 -2.77 -14.21 -12.64
C PHE A 35 -2.35 -13.43 -13.88
N ILE A 36 -3.24 -12.61 -14.46
CA ILE A 36 -2.93 -11.82 -15.66
C ILE A 36 -2.26 -10.52 -15.25
N ASP A 37 -2.86 -9.80 -14.29
CA ASP A 37 -2.38 -8.48 -13.88
C ASP A 37 -1.41 -8.54 -12.67
N TYR A 38 -0.98 -9.75 -12.29
CA TYR A 38 -0.16 -10.02 -11.09
C TYR A 38 1.12 -9.17 -11.05
N GLU A 39 1.88 -9.17 -12.15
CA GLU A 39 3.19 -8.50 -12.22
C GLU A 39 3.07 -6.99 -12.05
N THR A 40 2.01 -6.38 -12.60
CA THR A 40 1.74 -4.95 -12.46
C THR A 40 1.43 -4.60 -11.01
N TYR A 41 0.51 -5.32 -10.38
CA TYR A 41 0.13 -5.03 -8.99
C TYR A 41 1.24 -5.37 -7.99
N GLU A 42 2.09 -6.36 -8.28
CA GLU A 42 3.28 -6.63 -7.47
C GLU A 42 4.30 -5.49 -7.55
N THR A 43 4.50 -4.93 -8.75
CA THR A 43 5.42 -3.80 -8.96
C THR A 43 4.92 -2.55 -8.22
N ASP A 44 3.65 -2.19 -8.37
CA ASP A 44 3.04 -1.04 -7.70
C ASP A 44 3.10 -1.19 -6.17
N ALA A 45 2.88 -2.41 -5.65
CA ALA A 45 3.01 -2.68 -4.22
C ALA A 45 4.46 -2.52 -3.73
N ASN A 46 5.44 -2.95 -4.53
CA ASN A 46 6.85 -2.81 -4.20
C ASN A 46 7.31 -1.36 -4.22
N GLU A 47 6.85 -0.55 -5.18
CA GLU A 47 7.14 0.89 -5.22
C GLU A 47 6.56 1.61 -3.98
N ASN A 48 5.33 1.28 -3.59
CA ASN A 48 4.73 1.83 -2.37
C ASN A 48 5.45 1.37 -1.09
N ARG A 49 6.05 0.17 -1.08
CA ARG A 49 6.81 -0.34 0.07
C ARG A 49 8.21 0.26 0.18
N LEU A 50 8.82 0.62 -0.94
CA LEU A 50 10.21 1.08 -1.01
C LEU A 50 10.25 2.60 -1.12
N SER A 51 10.44 3.28 0.02
CA SER A 51 10.80 4.70 -0.01
C SER A 51 12.28 4.84 -0.35
N SER A 52 12.60 5.43 -1.50
CA SER A 52 13.98 5.76 -1.86
C SER A 52 14.45 6.95 -1.02
N LEU A 53 15.24 6.69 0.02
CA LEU A 53 15.92 7.72 0.79
C LEU A 53 17.28 7.98 0.14
N PRO A 54 17.46 9.11 -0.57
CA PRO A 54 18.77 9.44 -1.14
C PRO A 54 19.77 9.66 -0.01
N LEU A 55 20.84 8.87 0.01
CA LEU A 55 21.96 9.10 0.91
C LEU A 55 22.80 10.25 0.35
N SER A 56 22.76 11.40 1.00
CA SER A 56 23.64 12.52 0.64
C SER A 56 25.09 12.14 0.91
N THR A 57 25.95 12.34 -0.09
CA THR A 57 27.39 12.19 0.13
C THR A 57 27.92 13.31 1.04
N SER A 58 28.84 12.97 1.94
CA SER A 58 29.51 13.96 2.78
C SER A 58 30.53 14.75 1.95
N ARG A 59 30.41 16.08 1.93
CA ARG A 59 31.44 16.95 1.31
C ARG A 59 32.78 16.78 2.04
N GLY A 60 33.86 16.66 1.27
CA GLY A 60 35.23 16.60 1.80
C GLY A 60 35.64 17.88 2.54
N VAL A 61 36.63 17.74 3.42
CA VAL A 61 37.23 18.87 4.16
C VAL A 61 38.22 19.59 3.25
N ILE A 62 38.04 20.89 3.03
CA ILE A 62 39.01 21.73 2.32
C ILE A 62 40.13 22.08 3.31
N ARG A 63 41.39 21.78 2.94
CA ARG A 63 42.58 22.08 3.74
C ARG A 63 43.56 22.96 2.98
N ASP A 64 44.29 23.82 3.69
CA ASP A 64 45.43 24.56 3.14
C ASP A 64 46.69 23.68 3.09
N ARG A 65 47.77 24.20 2.48
CA ARG A 65 49.12 23.56 2.39
C ARG A 65 49.69 23.14 3.74
N ASP A 66 49.35 23.87 4.80
CA ASP A 66 49.77 23.60 6.18
C ASP A 66 48.76 22.70 6.93
N ASN A 67 47.87 22.02 6.18
CA ASN A 67 46.90 21.06 6.68
C ASN A 67 45.79 21.66 7.58
N LEU A 68 45.68 22.99 7.61
CA LEU A 68 44.63 23.71 8.33
C LEU A 68 43.28 23.56 7.63
N ARG A 69 42.22 23.19 8.37
CA ARG A 69 40.87 23.02 7.81
C ARG A 69 40.21 24.38 7.58
N LEU A 70 39.90 24.69 6.32
CA LEU A 70 39.26 25.94 5.90
C LEU A 70 37.74 25.81 5.77
N ALA A 71 37.25 24.66 5.32
CA ALA A 71 35.81 24.40 5.21
C ALA A 71 35.49 22.92 5.51
N PHE A 72 34.48 22.69 6.33
CA PHE A 72 33.97 21.36 6.68
C PHE A 72 32.48 21.44 7.04
N ASN A 73 31.78 20.31 7.01
CA ASN A 73 30.39 20.25 7.44
C ASN A 73 30.30 20.32 8.97
N VAL A 74 29.45 21.21 9.48
CA VAL A 74 29.10 21.32 10.91
C VAL A 74 27.64 20.87 11.06
N PRO A 75 27.29 20.03 12.05
CA PRO A 75 25.89 19.63 12.26
C PRO A 75 25.02 20.85 12.60
N ALA A 76 23.87 20.96 11.96
CA ALA A 76 22.84 21.96 12.26
C ALA A 76 21.63 21.24 12.85
N TYR A 77 21.24 21.61 14.07
CA TYR A 77 20.10 21.02 14.77
C TYR A 77 18.89 21.94 14.64
N ASN A 78 17.77 21.40 14.17
CA ASN A 78 16.47 22.08 14.14
C ASN A 78 15.50 21.36 15.07
N VAL A 79 14.72 22.14 15.82
CA VAL A 79 13.62 21.62 16.64
C VAL A 79 12.34 21.73 15.81
N THR A 80 11.70 20.60 15.53
CA THR A 80 10.44 20.53 14.78
C THR A 80 9.40 19.81 15.64
N ILE A 81 8.17 20.32 15.63
CA ILE A 81 7.01 19.69 16.29
C ILE A 81 5.98 19.38 15.21
N VAL A 82 5.37 18.20 15.28
CA VAL A 82 4.20 17.84 14.48
C VAL A 82 2.96 18.19 15.32
N PRO A 83 2.16 19.21 14.95
CA PRO A 83 1.04 19.65 15.79
C PRO A 83 0.01 18.54 16.09
N ALA A 84 -0.13 17.56 15.20
CA ALA A 84 -1.05 16.44 15.36
C ALA A 84 -0.61 15.41 16.43
N GLU A 85 0.63 15.45 16.89
CA GLU A 85 1.16 14.56 17.94
C GLU A 85 1.23 15.25 19.31
N LEU A 86 0.71 16.48 19.42
CA LEU A 86 0.65 17.17 20.70
C LEU A 86 -0.39 16.50 21.60
N PRO A 87 -0.08 16.32 22.90
CA PRO A 87 -1.08 15.89 23.87
C PRO A 87 -2.23 16.89 23.88
N ASP A 88 -3.45 16.40 24.12
CA ASP A 88 -4.61 17.26 24.30
C ASP A 88 -4.36 18.26 25.44
N ASP A 89 -4.78 19.50 25.26
CA ASP A 89 -4.66 20.53 26.28
C ASP A 89 -5.40 20.06 27.55
N GLU A 90 -4.65 19.83 28.65
CA GLU A 90 -5.27 19.68 29.96
C GLU A 90 -5.90 21.02 30.34
N GLN A 91 -7.24 21.08 30.24
CA GLN A 91 -8.05 22.25 30.63
C GLN A 91 -7.86 22.62 32.10
#